data_AF-A0A4S8LW02-F1
#
_entry.id   AF-A0A4S8LW02-F1
#
_cell.length_a   1.000
_cell.length_b   1.000
_cell.length_c   1.000
_cell.angle_alpha   90.00
_cell.angle_beta   90.00
_cell.angle_gamma   90.00
#
_symmetry.space_group_name_H-M   'P 1'
#
loop_
_entity.id
_entity.type
_entity.pdbx_description
1 polymer ?
#
loop_
_entity_poly.entity_id
_entity_poly.type
_entity_poly.pdbx_seq_one_letter_code
_entity_poly.pdbx_strand_id
1 'polypeptide(L)'
;MCSLTCSRLLCSRLTGAYFSRGGVFYFALLFSAPTIMAEIPSPFDQQPIFLRHMQRALYHPFVDQAAFSWWISRFCSLRLVSFVIIYTLVQLQQTAGQVFVFLLFIFSVALAYESLAATCMNESVARTLLVSSSWRPLCMGYMILRPSMIP
;
A
#
# COMPACT_ATOMS: atom_id res chain seq x y z
N MET A 1 -15.16 -32.63 32.73
CA MET A 1 -15.83 -31.35 32.37
C MET A 1 -14.90 -30.12 32.34
N CYS A 2 -13.78 -30.07 33.07
CA CYS A 2 -12.87 -28.90 33.07
C CYS A 2 -12.09 -28.67 31.75
N SER A 3 -11.81 -29.74 30.98
CA SER A 3 -11.03 -29.64 29.72
C SER A 3 -11.77 -28.96 28.57
N LEU A 4 -13.10 -29.06 28.50
CA LEU A 4 -13.90 -28.48 27.40
C LEU A 4 -14.15 -26.97 27.58
N THR A 5 -14.27 -26.50 28.82
CA THR A 5 -14.42 -25.07 29.12
C THR A 5 -13.10 -24.33 28.92
N CYS A 6 -11.97 -24.95 29.25
CA CYS A 6 -10.63 -24.38 29.00
C CYS A 6 -10.38 -24.18 27.50
N SER A 7 -10.75 -25.14 26.64
CA SER A 7 -10.56 -25.02 25.18
C SER A 7 -11.44 -23.91 24.56
N ARG A 8 -12.66 -23.68 25.06
CA ARG A 8 -13.51 -22.56 24.59
C ARG A 8 -12.98 -21.20 25.05
N LEU A 9 -12.47 -21.10 26.27
CA LEU A 9 -11.80 -19.90 26.78
C LEU A 9 -10.50 -19.58 26.04
N LEU A 10 -9.73 -20.61 25.65
CA LEU A 10 -8.51 -20.44 24.86
C LEU A 10 -8.81 -19.89 23.47
N CYS A 11 -9.87 -20.40 22.82
CA CYS A 11 -10.28 -19.97 21.48
C CYS A 11 -10.66 -18.47 21.44
N SER A 12 -11.36 -17.98 22.47
CA SER A 12 -11.71 -16.54 22.60
C SER A 12 -10.48 -15.63 22.80
N ARG A 13 -9.44 -16.10 23.50
CA ARG A 13 -8.18 -15.34 23.64
C ARG A 13 -7.33 -15.36 22.36
N LEU A 14 -7.30 -16.50 21.67
CA LEU A 14 -6.58 -16.67 20.41
C LEU A 14 -7.19 -15.79 19.30
N THR A 15 -8.52 -15.73 19.18
CA THR A 15 -9.19 -14.89 18.18
C THR A 15 -8.88 -13.40 18.34
N GLY A 16 -8.72 -12.91 19.58
CA GLY A 16 -8.29 -11.53 19.83
C GLY A 16 -6.88 -11.21 19.31
N ALA A 17 -5.92 -12.12 19.52
CA ALA A 17 -4.55 -11.96 19.06
C ALA A 17 -4.44 -12.02 17.52
N TYR A 18 -5.23 -12.88 16.87
CA TYR A 18 -5.27 -12.97 15.41
C TYR A 18 -5.95 -11.76 14.76
N PHE A 19 -7.03 -11.24 15.36
CA PHE A 19 -7.70 -10.03 14.89
C PHE A 19 -6.74 -8.81 14.93
N SER A 20 -6.03 -8.61 16.04
CA SER A 20 -5.05 -7.52 16.18
C SER A 20 -3.92 -7.58 15.14
N ARG A 21 -3.37 -8.78 14.87
CA ARG A 21 -2.33 -8.97 13.86
C ARG A 21 -2.85 -8.73 12.44
N GLY A 22 -4.09 -9.14 12.13
CA GLY A 22 -4.74 -8.87 10.84
C GLY A 22 -4.99 -7.39 10.59
N GLY A 23 -5.30 -6.61 11.63
CA GLY A 23 -5.52 -5.16 11.52
C GLY A 23 -4.30 -4.37 11.08
N VAL A 24 -3.10 -4.82 11.45
CA VAL A 24 -1.85 -4.16 11.04
C VAL A 24 -1.61 -4.34 9.54
N PHE A 25 -1.84 -5.54 9.01
CA PHE A 25 -1.76 -5.78 7.56
C PHE A 25 -2.77 -4.92 6.80
N TYR A 26 -4.01 -4.83 7.30
CA TYR A 26 -5.05 -4.00 6.71
C TYR A 26 -4.69 -2.51 6.70
N PHE A 27 -4.16 -1.99 7.81
CA PHE A 27 -3.70 -0.60 7.90
C PHE A 27 -2.53 -0.32 6.94
N ALA A 28 -1.57 -1.25 6.84
CA ALA A 28 -0.43 -1.10 5.95
C ALA A 28 -0.85 -0.98 4.46
N LEU A 29 -1.86 -1.75 4.06
CA LEU A 29 -2.42 -1.71 2.69
C LEU A 29 -3.17 -0.40 2.43
N LEU A 30 -4.02 0.02 3.36
CA LEU A 30 -4.74 1.29 3.26
C LEU A 30 -3.80 2.49 3.18
N PHE A 31 -2.70 2.46 3.96
CA PHE A 31 -1.75 3.57 4.04
C PHE A 31 -0.93 3.76 2.74
N SER A 32 -0.91 2.77 1.85
CA SER A 32 -0.24 2.90 0.55
C SER A 32 -0.87 3.97 -0.34
N ALA A 33 -2.19 4.15 -0.31
CA ALA A 33 -2.88 5.12 -1.17
C ALA A 33 -2.62 6.59 -0.81
N PRO A 34 -2.76 7.06 0.45
CA PRO A 34 -2.46 8.44 0.82
C PRO A 34 -0.97 8.78 0.68
N THR A 35 -0.09 7.78 0.84
CA THR A 35 1.35 8.00 0.63
C THR A 35 1.66 8.35 -0.83
N ILE A 36 0.97 7.73 -1.79
CA ILE A 36 1.16 8.03 -3.21
C ILE A 36 0.53 9.38 -3.59
N MET A 37 -0.57 9.78 -2.92
CA MET A 37 -1.14 11.13 -3.10
C MET A 37 -0.15 12.25 -2.74
N ALA A 38 0.70 12.02 -1.74
CA ALA A 38 1.74 12.97 -1.35
C ALA A 38 2.90 13.04 -2.35
N GLU A 39 3.13 11.97 -3.13
CA GLU A 39 4.24 11.89 -4.09
C GLU A 39 3.88 12.46 -5.48
N ILE A 40 2.59 12.39 -5.85
CA ILE A 40 2.07 12.88 -7.15
C ILE A 40 2.45 14.32 -7.54
N PRO A 41 2.41 15.35 -6.68
CA PRO A 41 2.62 16.73 -7.14
C PRO A 41 4.04 16.99 -7.69
N SER A 42 5.03 16.24 -7.21
CA SER A 42 6.46 16.40 -7.58
C SER A 42 6.69 16.41 -9.10
N PRO A 43 6.24 15.41 -9.89
CA PRO A 43 6.38 15.41 -11.35
C PRO A 43 5.49 16.42 -12.07
N PHE A 44 4.33 16.78 -11.54
CA PHE A 44 3.41 17.71 -12.20
C PHE A 44 3.93 19.15 -12.17
N ASP A 45 4.67 19.53 -11.14
CA ASP A 45 5.27 20.86 -11.03
C ASP A 45 6.40 21.10 -12.06
N GLN A 46 7.02 20.02 -12.55
CA GLN A 46 8.13 20.05 -13.52
C GLN A 46 7.67 20.01 -14.99
N GLN A 47 6.43 19.60 -15.25
CA GLN A 47 5.83 19.53 -16.60
C GLN A 47 6.08 20.79 -17.46
N PRO A 48 5.93 22.05 -16.97
CA PRO A 48 6.17 23.23 -17.81
C PRO A 48 7.64 23.40 -18.21
N ILE A 49 8.58 22.89 -17.42
CA ILE A 49 10.00 22.92 -17.74
C ILE A 49 10.30 21.88 -18.82
N PHE A 50 9.75 20.68 -18.65
CA PHE A 50 9.92 19.58 -19.61
C PHE A 50 9.37 19.92 -21.01
N LEU A 51 8.20 20.54 -21.09
CA LEU A 51 7.60 20.95 -22.36
C LEU A 51 8.48 21.92 -23.15
N ARG A 52 9.23 22.80 -22.46
CA ARG A 52 10.19 23.70 -23.10
C ARG A 52 11.45 22.97 -23.59
N HIS A 53 11.92 21.96 -22.85
CA HIS A 53 13.06 21.14 -23.28
C HIS A 53 12.71 20.21 -24.45
N MET A 54 11.48 19.70 -24.50
CA MET A 54 10.91 18.95 -25.62
C MET A 54 10.88 19.78 -26.91
N GLN A 55 10.42 21.04 -26.83
CA GLN A 55 10.40 21.97 -27.97
C GLN A 55 11.80 22.26 -28.55
N ARG A 56 12.85 22.10 -27.74
CA ARG A 56 14.25 22.28 -28.16
C ARG A 56 14.96 20.98 -28.56
N ALA A 57 14.23 19.87 -28.67
CA ALA A 57 14.76 18.53 -28.99
C ALA A 57 15.92 18.06 -28.07
N LEU A 58 16.00 18.59 -26.85
CA LEU A 58 17.07 18.26 -25.89
C LEU A 58 16.84 16.94 -25.16
N TYR A 59 15.58 16.46 -25.10
CA TYR A 59 15.18 15.26 -24.36
C TYR A 59 14.29 14.35 -25.21
N HIS A 60 14.44 13.05 -25.02
CA HIS A 60 13.54 12.02 -25.57
C HIS A 60 12.54 11.59 -24.48
N PRO A 61 11.24 11.46 -24.78
CA PRO A 61 10.20 11.19 -23.76
C PRO A 61 10.43 9.88 -23.00
N PHE A 62 11.10 8.90 -23.62
CA PHE A 62 11.46 7.64 -22.97
C PHE A 62 12.45 7.82 -21.80
N VAL A 63 13.44 8.71 -21.93
CA VAL A 63 14.48 8.90 -20.91
C VAL A 63 13.90 9.57 -19.67
N ASP A 64 12.95 10.47 -19.87
CA ASP A 64 12.24 11.16 -18.79
C ASP A 64 11.36 10.21 -17.98
N GLN A 65 10.58 9.36 -18.65
CA GLN A 65 9.77 8.33 -17.99
C GLN A 65 10.63 7.30 -17.22
N ALA A 66 11.80 6.94 -17.76
CA ALA A 66 12.73 6.05 -17.09
C ALA A 66 13.34 6.69 -15.83
N ALA A 67 13.71 7.97 -15.88
CA ALA A 67 14.20 8.71 -14.73
C ALA A 67 13.13 8.82 -13.62
N PHE A 68 11.88 9.06 -14.02
CA PHE A 68 10.76 9.11 -13.09
C PHE A 68 10.49 7.76 -12.42
N SER A 69 10.47 6.66 -13.19
CA SER A 69 10.31 5.30 -12.63
C SER A 69 11.42 4.94 -11.63
N TRP A 70 12.66 5.37 -11.89
CA TRP A 70 13.77 5.20 -10.95
C TRP A 70 13.58 6.00 -9.67
N TRP A 71 13.17 7.28 -9.79
CA TRP A 71 12.90 8.14 -8.65
C TRP A 71 11.81 7.56 -7.74
N ILE A 72 10.72 7.07 -8.34
CA ILE A 72 9.64 6.41 -7.63
C ILE A 72 10.12 5.15 -6.90
N SER A 73 10.94 4.32 -7.56
CA SER A 73 11.55 3.13 -6.94
C SER A 73 12.39 3.47 -5.69
N ARG A 74 13.10 4.61 -5.73
CA ARG A 74 13.84 5.13 -4.56
C ARG A 74 12.92 5.56 -3.42
N PHE A 75 11.82 6.25 -3.69
CA PHE A 75 10.82 6.60 -2.67
C PHE A 75 10.12 5.35 -2.10
N CYS A 76 9.88 4.35 -2.94
CA CYS A 76 9.34 3.07 -2.51
C CYS A 76 10.29 2.34 -1.53
N SER A 77 11.60 2.49 -1.69
CA SER A 77 12.59 1.92 -0.75
C SER A 77 12.50 2.52 0.65
N LEU A 78 12.26 3.85 0.78
CA LEU A 78 12.03 4.50 2.07
C LEU A 78 10.71 4.04 2.72
N ARG A 79 9.66 3.82 1.92
CA ARG A 79 8.40 3.22 2.39
C ARG A 79 8.61 1.80 2.92
N LEU A 80 9.39 0.97 2.23
CA LEU A 80 9.64 -0.40 2.67
C LEU A 80 10.34 -0.45 4.03
N VAL A 81 11.26 0.48 4.31
CA VAL A 81 11.92 0.59 5.63
C VAL A 81 10.92 0.90 6.73
N SER A 82 9.96 1.81 6.52
CA SER A 82 8.94 2.11 7.53
C SER A 82 8.01 0.93 7.80
N PHE A 83 7.67 0.13 6.78
CA PHE A 83 6.89 -1.10 6.96
C PHE A 83 7.67 -2.23 7.66
N VAL A 84 8.99 -2.32 7.46
CA VAL A 84 9.84 -3.22 8.25
C VAL A 84 9.78 -2.85 9.73
N ILE A 85 9.84 -1.55 10.07
CA ILE A 85 9.75 -1.10 11.47
C ILE A 85 8.40 -1.48 12.09
N ILE A 86 7.29 -1.28 11.36
CA ILE A 86 5.95 -1.68 11.82
C ILE A 86 5.87 -3.20 12.03
N TYR A 87 6.48 -3.99 11.15
CA TYR A 87 6.54 -5.45 11.30
C TYR A 87 7.29 -5.87 12.57
N THR A 88 8.43 -5.21 12.85
CA THR A 88 9.23 -5.45 14.06
C THR A 88 8.47 -5.04 15.33
N LEU A 89 7.68 -3.96 15.30
CA LEU A 89 6.90 -3.47 16.45
C LEU A 89 5.78 -4.43 16.87
N VAL A 90 5.15 -5.12 15.91
CA VAL A 90 4.01 -6.02 16.19
C VAL A 90 4.50 -7.42 16.59
N GLN A 91 5.81 -7.67 16.56
CA GLN A 91 6.43 -8.96 16.86
C GLN A 91 5.69 -10.11 16.16
N LEU A 92 5.48 -9.95 14.84
CA LEU A 92 5.00 -11.05 14.01
C LEU A 92 6.04 -12.16 13.97
N GLN A 93 5.60 -13.34 13.53
CA GLN A 93 6.46 -14.52 13.34
C GLN A 93 7.74 -14.14 12.58
N GLN A 94 8.89 -14.11 13.27
CA GLN A 94 10.16 -13.60 12.74
C GLN A 94 10.86 -14.61 11.83
N THR A 95 10.12 -15.27 10.94
CA THR A 95 10.73 -16.10 9.90
C THR A 95 11.08 -15.22 8.70
N ALA A 96 12.27 -15.41 8.13
CA ALA A 96 12.76 -14.60 7.02
C ALA A 96 11.82 -14.63 5.79
N GLY A 97 11.17 -15.77 5.55
CA GLY A 97 10.23 -15.93 4.42
C GLY A 97 8.96 -15.09 4.58
N GLN A 98 8.38 -15.01 5.79
CA GLN A 98 7.13 -14.27 6.02
C GLN A 98 7.32 -12.76 5.93
N VAL A 99 8.48 -12.25 6.37
CA VAL A 99 8.85 -10.83 6.20
C VAL A 99 8.91 -10.48 4.72
N PHE A 100 9.55 -11.34 3.91
CA PHE A 100 9.70 -11.08 2.47
C PHE A 100 8.36 -11.09 1.72
N VAL A 101 7.48 -12.05 2.02
CA VAL A 101 6.13 -12.09 1.42
C VAL A 101 5.32 -10.85 1.77
N PHE A 102 5.39 -10.38 3.03
CA PHE A 102 4.73 -9.15 3.43
C PHE A 102 5.26 -7.92 2.67
N LEU A 103 6.58 -7.78 2.57
CA LEU A 103 7.21 -6.67 1.85
C LEU A 103 6.86 -6.68 0.37
N LEU A 104 6.90 -7.85 -0.28
CA LEU A 104 6.49 -7.99 -1.68
C LEU A 104 5.02 -7.62 -1.88
N PHE A 105 4.14 -7.98 -0.95
CA PHE A 105 2.73 -7.65 -1.07
C PHE A 105 2.50 -6.14 -1.00
N ILE A 106 3.06 -5.46 -0.01
CA ILE A 106 2.98 -4.00 0.11
C ILE A 106 3.62 -3.31 -1.10
N PHE A 107 4.76 -3.81 -1.58
CA PHE A 107 5.42 -3.31 -2.78
C PHE A 107 4.54 -3.43 -4.03
N SER A 108 3.91 -4.60 -4.24
CA SER A 108 3.03 -4.83 -5.40
C SER A 108 1.81 -3.92 -5.40
N VAL A 109 1.24 -3.64 -4.23
CA VAL A 109 0.11 -2.73 -4.06
C VAL A 109 0.53 -1.29 -4.34
N ALA A 110 1.71 -0.88 -3.86
CA ALA A 110 2.25 0.45 -4.16
C ALA A 110 2.45 0.65 -5.67
N LEU A 111 3.07 -0.31 -6.36
CA LEU A 111 3.23 -0.28 -7.82
C LEU A 111 1.88 -0.23 -8.55
N ALA A 112 0.87 -0.95 -8.06
CA ALA A 112 -0.46 -0.92 -8.66
C ALA A 112 -1.09 0.48 -8.59
N TYR A 113 -1.01 1.15 -7.44
CA TYR A 113 -1.50 2.52 -7.28
C TYR A 113 -0.69 3.54 -8.11
N GLU A 114 0.62 3.35 -8.23
CA GLU A 114 1.47 4.20 -9.09
C GLU A 114 1.14 4.02 -10.58
N SER A 115 0.94 2.78 -11.04
CA SER A 115 0.53 2.52 -12.43
C SER A 115 -0.81 3.16 -12.77
N LEU A 116 -1.73 3.20 -11.80
CA LEU A 116 -3.02 3.89 -11.95
C LEU A 116 -2.82 5.41 -12.08
N ALA A 117 -1.91 5.98 -11.28
CA ALA A 117 -1.57 7.40 -11.38
C ALA A 117 -0.91 7.76 -12.71
N ALA A 118 -0.05 6.89 -13.24
CA ALA A 118 0.67 7.10 -14.51
C ALA A 118 -0.26 7.17 -15.74
N THR A 119 -1.44 6.55 -15.69
CA THR A 119 -2.44 6.66 -16.77
C THR A 119 -3.11 8.03 -16.86
N CYS A 120 -2.90 8.92 -15.89
CA CYS A 120 -3.60 10.20 -15.81
C CYS A 120 -2.70 11.37 -16.23
N MET A 121 -3.22 12.24 -17.10
CA MET A 121 -2.53 13.48 -17.51
C MET A 121 -2.78 14.66 -16.55
N ASN A 122 -3.81 14.57 -15.70
CA ASN A 122 -4.20 15.64 -14.78
C ASN A 122 -3.95 15.24 -13.33
N GLU A 123 -3.37 16.15 -12.56
CA GLU A 123 -3.08 15.98 -11.13
C GLU A 123 -4.35 15.73 -10.29
N SER A 124 -5.41 16.50 -10.52
CA SER A 124 -6.69 16.37 -9.81
C SER A 124 -7.38 15.04 -10.12
N VAL A 125 -7.29 14.56 -11.36
CA VAL A 125 -7.83 13.26 -11.77
C VAL A 125 -7.03 12.13 -11.15
N ALA A 126 -5.69 12.22 -11.14
CA ALA A 126 -4.84 11.21 -10.51
C ALA A 126 -5.16 11.04 -9.01
N ARG A 127 -5.29 12.15 -8.27
CA ARG A 127 -5.62 12.12 -6.84
C ARG A 127 -7.01 11.55 -6.57
N THR A 128 -8.01 11.90 -7.37
CA THR A 128 -9.39 11.40 -7.20
C THR A 128 -9.51 9.90 -7.51
N LEU A 129 -8.77 9.39 -8.50
CA LEU A 129 -8.70 7.95 -8.79
C LEU A 129 -8.05 7.16 -7.64
N LEU A 130 -7.05 7.71 -6.99
CA LEU A 130 -6.45 7.09 -5.80
C LEU A 130 -7.42 7.06 -4.62
N VAL A 131 -8.12 8.16 -4.37
CA VAL A 131 -9.14 8.23 -3.29
C VAL A 131 -10.22 7.20 -3.54
N SER A 132 -10.75 7.14 -4.77
CA SER A 132 -11.80 6.17 -5.12
C SER A 132 -11.31 4.72 -5.09
N SER A 133 -10.08 4.45 -5.54
CA SER A 133 -9.46 3.11 -5.48
C SER A 133 -9.26 2.62 -4.03
N SER A 134 -9.11 3.54 -3.07
CA SER A 134 -8.99 3.23 -1.64
C SER A 134 -10.26 2.60 -1.04
N TRP A 135 -11.39 2.66 -1.75
CA TRP A 135 -12.61 1.95 -1.36
C TRP A 135 -12.44 0.42 -1.38
N ARG A 136 -11.60 -0.12 -2.27
CA ARG A 136 -11.39 -1.58 -2.41
C ARG A 136 -10.90 -2.26 -1.13
N PRO A 137 -9.82 -1.78 -0.46
CA PRO A 137 -9.41 -2.33 0.83
C PRO A 137 -10.51 -2.16 1.88
N LEU A 138 -11.24 -1.04 1.91
CA LEU A 138 -12.36 -0.85 2.86
C LEU A 138 -13.42 -1.98 2.78
N CYS A 139 -13.69 -2.48 1.58
CA CYS A 139 -14.61 -3.58 1.35
C CYS A 139 -14.04 -4.98 1.53
N MET A 140 -12.74 -5.16 1.79
CA MET A 140 -12.13 -6.49 2.00
C MET A 140 -12.56 -7.21 3.28
N GLY A 141 -13.57 -6.70 4.00
CA GLY A 141 -14.26 -7.45 5.04
C GLY A 141 -13.59 -7.43 6.41
N TYR A 142 -12.48 -6.69 6.58
CA TYR A 142 -11.88 -6.48 7.91
C TYR A 142 -12.67 -5.45 8.74
N MET A 143 -13.09 -4.33 8.15
CA MET A 143 -13.91 -3.32 8.85
C MET A 143 -15.42 -3.62 8.81
N ILE A 144 -15.88 -4.37 7.81
CA ILE A 144 -17.28 -4.81 7.70
C ILE A 144 -17.29 -6.33 7.73
N LEU A 145 -17.53 -6.91 8.91
CA LEU A 145 -17.77 -8.34 9.01
C LEU A 145 -19.06 -8.66 8.24
N ARG A 146 -18.97 -9.48 7.17
CA ARG A 146 -20.16 -10.08 6.56
C ARG A 146 -20.93 -10.82 7.66
N PRO A 147 -22.24 -10.57 7.83
CA PRO A 147 -23.01 -11.22 8.87
C PRO A 147 -22.94 -12.74 8.67
N SER A 148 -22.62 -13.46 9.75
CA SER A 148 -22.67 -14.91 9.81
C SER A 148 -24.04 -15.37 9.29
N MET A 149 -24.05 -16.13 8.20
CA MET A 149 -25.23 -16.84 7.75
C MET A 149 -25.74 -17.68 8.93
N ILE A 150 -26.96 -17.37 9.36
CA ILE A 150 -27.80 -18.28 10.13
C ILE A 150 -28.15 -19.40 9.12
N PRO A 151 -27.88 -20.68 9.43
CA PRO A 151 -28.11 -21.77 8.47
C PRO A 151 -29.57 -21.87 8.04
#